data_AF-A0A2D9JJA7-F1
#
_entry.id   AF-A0A2D9JJA7-F1
#
_cell.length_a   1.000
_cell.length_b   1.000
_cell.length_c   1.000
_cell.angle_alpha   90.00
_cell.angle_beta   90.00
_cell.angle_gamma   90.00
#
_symmetry.space_group_name_H-M   'P 1'
#
loop_
_entity.id
_entity.type
_entity.pdbx_description
1 polymer ?
#
loop_
_entity_poly.entity_id
_entity_poly.type
_entity_poly.pdbx_seq_one_letter_code
_entity_poly.pdbx_strand_id
1 'polypeptide(L)' 'MVSPTWVETEMLRQSAAEIAKRTGRSVASEIQAIAESNPQRRLVQPEDVARLVAYCCSDGASAVTMEDIQVNAGAHW' A
#
# COMPACT_ATOMS: atom_id res chain seq x y z
N MET A 1 9.69 10.57 5.98
CA MET A 1 9.23 9.17 6.04
C MET A 1 8.22 8.95 4.92
N VAL A 2 8.16 7.74 4.35
CA VAL A 2 7.11 7.36 3.38
C VAL A 2 6.32 6.25 4.03
N SER A 3 5.03 6.49 4.26
CA SER A 3 4.17 5.63 5.06
C SER A 3 3.06 5.03 4.19
N PRO A 4 3.28 3.83 3.64
CA PRO A 4 2.26 3.16 2.85
C PRO A 4 1.27 2.36 3.71
N THR A 5 0.06 2.15 3.17
CA THR A 5 -0.85 1.08 3.65
C THR A 5 -0.52 -0.25 2.96
N TRP A 6 -1.47 -1.18 2.86
CA TRP A 6 -1.43 -2.39 2.03
C TRP A 6 -0.93 -2.13 0.60
N VAL A 7 0.35 -2.44 0.36
CA VAL A 7 0.99 -2.44 -0.96
C VAL A 7 0.92 -3.83 -1.57
N GLU A 8 0.56 -3.93 -2.85
CA GLU A 8 0.46 -5.20 -3.59
C GLU A 8 1.84 -5.79 -3.91
N THR A 9 2.51 -6.24 -2.86
CA THR A 9 3.80 -6.94 -2.89
C THR A 9 3.60 -8.43 -2.67
N GLU A 10 4.67 -9.20 -2.87
CA GLU A 10 4.69 -10.62 -2.52
C GLU A 10 4.39 -10.86 -1.02
N MET A 11 4.83 -9.96 -0.14
CA MET A 11 4.52 -10.02 1.29
C MET A 11 3.01 -9.92 1.58
N LEU A 12 2.27 -9.09 0.82
CA LEU A 12 0.81 -9.00 0.92
C LEU A 12 0.16 -10.29 0.41
N ARG A 13 0.63 -10.84 -0.73
CA ARG A 13 0.09 -12.08 -1.30
C ARG A 13 0.27 -13.26 -0.35
N GLN A 14 1.43 -13.38 0.29
CA GLN A 14 1.71 -14.39 1.31
C GLN A 14 0.82 -14.21 2.54
N SER A 15 0.67 -12.98 3.02
CA SER A 15 -0.21 -12.66 4.15
C SER A 15 -1.67 -13.02 3.84
N ALA A 16 -2.16 -12.69 2.64
CA ALA A 16 -3.49 -13.07 2.18
C ALA A 16 -3.66 -14.60 2.06
N ALA A 17 -2.63 -15.32 1.64
CA ALA A 17 -2.66 -16.79 1.58
C ALA A 17 -2.78 -17.43 2.97
N GLU A 18 -2.03 -16.93 3.96
CA GLU A 18 -2.13 -17.40 5.35
C GLU A 18 -3.49 -17.09 5.98
N ILE A 19 -4.04 -15.90 5.70
CA ILE A 19 -5.40 -15.54 6.16
C ILE A 19 -6.44 -16.46 5.51
N ALA A 20 -6.39 -16.63 4.18
CA ALA A 20 -7.29 -17.49 3.43
C ALA A 20 -7.30 -18.93 3.96
N LYS A 21 -6.12 -19.47 4.29
CA LYS A 21 -5.96 -20.80 4.91
C LYS A 21 -6.64 -20.89 6.27
N ARG A 22 -6.57 -19.83 7.09
CA ARG A 22 -7.19 -19.78 8.43
C ARG A 22 -8.69 -19.54 8.39
N THR A 23 -9.18 -18.79 7.40
CA THR A 23 -10.60 -18.38 7.28
C THR A 23 -11.42 -19.30 6.38
N GLY A 24 -10.77 -20.21 5.64
CA GLY A 24 -11.43 -21.09 4.67
C GLY A 24 -11.90 -20.36 3.41
N ARG A 25 -11.32 -19.19 3.11
CA ARG A 25 -11.63 -18.40 1.90
C ARG A 25 -10.59 -18.60 0.81
N SER A 26 -10.84 -18.05 -0.38
CA SER A 26 -9.84 -18.00 -1.45
C SER A 26 -8.90 -16.80 -1.25
N VAL A 27 -7.64 -16.94 -1.69
CA VAL A 27 -6.66 -15.85 -1.64
C VAL A 27 -7.14 -14.61 -2.41
N ALA A 28 -7.76 -14.82 -3.58
CA ALA A 28 -8.31 -13.74 -4.38
C ALA A 28 -9.43 -12.98 -3.64
N SER A 29 -10.29 -13.69 -2.89
CA SER A 29 -11.32 -13.06 -2.07
C SER A 29 -10.73 -12.23 -0.93
N GLU A 30 -9.64 -12.67 -0.31
CA GLU A 30 -9.00 -11.90 0.77
C GLU A 30 -8.28 -10.66 0.22
N ILE A 31 -7.57 -10.78 -0.91
CA ILE A 31 -6.97 -9.63 -1.59
C ILE A 31 -8.03 -8.59 -1.96
N GLN A 32 -9.17 -9.04 -2.50
CA GLN A 32 -10.29 -8.18 -2.84
C GLN A 32 -10.87 -7.49 -1.59
N ALA A 33 -11.06 -8.22 -0.49
CA ALA A 33 -11.56 -7.66 0.76
C ALA A 33 -10.60 -6.60 1.35
N ILE A 34 -9.29 -6.82 1.27
CA ILE A 34 -8.28 -5.83 1.68
C ILE A 34 -8.38 -4.59 0.80
N ALA A 35 -8.46 -4.75 -0.52
CA ALA A 35 -8.62 -3.62 -1.45
C ALA A 35 -9.89 -2.81 -1.15
N GLU A 36 -11.01 -3.48 -0.89
CA GLU A 36 -12.30 -2.87 -0.56
C GLU A 36 -12.31 -2.15 0.80
N SER A 37 -11.44 -2.55 1.73
CA SER A 37 -11.28 -1.88 3.02
C SER A 37 -10.65 -0.49 2.89
N ASN A 38 -9.90 -0.23 1.81
CA ASN A 38 -9.34 1.08 1.53
C ASN A 38 -10.42 2.01 0.97
N PRO A 39 -10.47 3.31 1.34
CA PRO A 39 -11.46 4.25 0.79
C PRO A 39 -11.40 4.40 -0.73
N GLN A 40 -10.23 4.31 -1.35
CA GLN A 40 -10.08 4.30 -2.81
C GLN A 40 -10.42 2.94 -3.47
N ARG A 41 -10.79 1.92 -2.69
CA ARG A 41 -11.16 0.56 -3.15
C ARG A 41 -10.09 -0.12 -4.01
N ARG A 42 -8.83 0.09 -3.66
CA ARG A 42 -7.67 -0.47 -4.36
C ARG A 42 -6.52 -0.72 -3.39
N LEU A 43 -5.63 -1.63 -3.74
CA LEU A 43 -4.31 -1.71 -3.11
C LEU A 43 -3.41 -0.59 -3.64
N VAL A 44 -2.49 -0.16 -2.79
CA VAL A 44 -1.36 0.68 -3.23
C VAL A 44 -0.45 -0.19 -4.08
N GLN A 45 0.02 0.34 -5.21
CA GLN A 45 0.95 -0.39 -6.05
C GLN A 45 2.39 -0.03 -5.68
N PRO A 46 3.37 -0.94 -5.83
CA PRO A 46 4.79 -0.62 -5.60
C PRO A 46 5.23 0.63 -6.38
N GLU A 47 4.71 0.82 -7.58
CA GLU A 47 5.01 1.96 -8.43
C GLU A 47 4.44 3.29 -7.89
N ASP A 48 3.36 3.25 -7.10
CA ASP A 48 2.84 4.45 -6.43
C ASP A 48 3.85 4.97 -5.40
N VAL A 49 4.43 4.05 -4.62
CA VAL A 49 5.48 4.36 -3.64
C VAL A 49 6.75 4.79 -4.35
N ALA A 50 7.17 4.06 -5.38
CA ALA A 50 8.40 4.35 -6.12
C ALA A 50 8.37 5.73 -6.79
N ARG A 51 7.22 6.15 -7.34
CA ARG A 51 7.07 7.49 -7.95
C ARG A 51 7.22 8.61 -6.92
N LEU A 52 6.63 8.46 -5.73
CA LEU A 52 6.81 9.43 -4.67
C LEU A 52 8.27 9.50 -4.21
N VAL A 53 8.91 8.35 -4.01
CA VAL A 53 10.33 8.29 -3.64
C VAL A 53 11.20 8.96 -4.71
N ALA A 54 10.93 8.69 -5.99
CA ALA A 54 11.64 9.32 -7.10
C ALA A 54 11.48 10.85 -7.11
N TYR A 55 10.27 11.36 -6.82
CA TYR A 55 10.03 12.80 -6.64
C TYR A 55 10.86 13.35 -5.47
N CYS A 56 10.85 12.69 -4.31
CA CYS A 56 11.61 13.12 -3.14
C CYS A 56 13.13 13.14 -3.37
N CYS A 57 13.64 12.33 -4.30
CA CYS A 57 15.05 12.33 -4.71
C CYS A 57 15.38 13.34 -5.82
N SER A 58 14.38 14.07 -6.34
CA SER A 58 14.57 15.05 -7.42
C SER A 58 14.75 16.47 -6.88
N ASP A 59 15.27 17.37 -7.73
CA ASP A 59 15.40 18.80 -7.42
C ASP A 59 14.05 19.48 -7.10
N GLY A 60 12.95 18.91 -7.62
CA GLY A 60 11.59 19.39 -7.37
C GLY A 60 11.16 19.29 -5.90
N ALA A 61 11.81 18.45 -5.10
CA ALA A 61 11.53 18.27 -3.68
C ALA A 61 12.51 19.02 -2.76
N SER A 62 13.29 19.98 -3.28
CA SER A 62 14.34 20.69 -2.52
C SER A 62 13.90 21.36 -1.21
N ALA A 63 12.62 21.71 -1.07
CA ALA A 63 12.04 22.30 0.14
C ALA A 63 11.28 21.29 1.03
N VAL A 64 11.23 20.01 0.66
CA VAL A 64 10.51 18.97 1.41
C VAL A 64 11.50 18.24 2.33
N THR A 65 11.37 18.45 3.64
CA THR A 65 12.23 17.80 4.65
C THR A 65 11.46 17.56 5.93
N MET A 66 11.85 16.55 6.70
CA MET A 66 11.23 16.17 7.99
C MET A 66 9.72 15.86 7.93
N GLU A 67 9.20 15.58 6.74
CA GLU A 67 7.79 15.23 6.54
C GLU A 67 7.55 13.72 6.55
N ASP A 68 6.35 13.33 6.95
CA ASP A 68 5.80 12.00 6.75
C ASP A 68 4.72 12.03 5.66
N ILE A 69 4.99 11.40 4.53
CA ILE A 69 4.09 11.41 3.38
C ILE A 69 3.34 10.08 3.33
N GLN A 70 2.03 10.18 3.47
CA GLN A 70 1.10 9.06 3.47
C GLN A 70 0.80 8.58 2.05
N VAL A 71 1.05 7.31 1.76
CA VAL A 71 0.70 6.63 0.49
C VAL A 71 -0.27 5.50 0.79
N ASN A 72 -1.49 5.87 1.18
CA ASN A 72 -2.33 4.96 1.96
C ASN A 72 -3.72 4.71 1.35
N ALA A 73 -3.94 5.06 0.08
CA ALA A 73 -5.22 4.88 -0.61
C ALA A 73 -6.44 5.46 0.17
N GLY A 74 -6.22 6.51 0.96
CA GLY A 74 -7.22 7.19 1.78
C GLY A 74 -7.43 6.59 3.17
N ALA A 75 -6.71 5.53 3.54
CA ALA A 75 -6.72 4.97 4.88
C ALA A 75 -6.25 6.00 5.92
N HIS A 76 -6.80 5.98 7.14
CA HIS A 76 -6.41 6.88 8.23
C HIS A 76 -5.69 6.17 9.39
N TRP A 77 -5.35 4.90 9.21
CA TRP A 77 -4.78 4.03 10.25
C TRP A 77 -3.29 3.78 10.04
#